data_AF-A0A231GTG6-F1
#
_entry.id   AF-A0A231GTG6-F1
#
_cell.length_a   1.000
_cell.length_b   1.000
_cell.length_c   1.000
_cell.angle_alpha   90.00
_cell.angle_beta   90.00
_cell.angle_gamma   90.00
#
_symmetry.space_group_name_H-M   'P 1'
#
loop_
_entity.id
_entity.type
_entity.pdbx_description
1 polymer ?
#
loop_
_entity_poly.entity_id
_entity_poly.type
_entity_poly.pdbx_seq_one_letter_code
_entity_poly.pdbx_strand_id
1 'polypeptide(L)'
;MVFTVRAMPHSTLATLLILAVYVLTAARLTRIVVVDKIGEPIRKAITNRFGAGSLITYLAFCPWCLGWWVTAVLAWPTAAVAGLPWWFGFGLWPAGSYLVGLLARWDSDS
;
A
#
# COMPACT_ATOMS: atom_id res chain seq x y z
N MET A 1 -22.82 -6.27 16.60
CA MET A 1 -23.40 -5.91 15.30
C MET A 1 -22.41 -6.32 14.21
N VAL A 2 -22.63 -7.48 13.59
CA VAL A 2 -21.82 -7.94 12.46
C VAL A 2 -22.37 -7.25 11.23
N PHE A 3 -21.65 -6.27 10.68
CA PHE A 3 -21.94 -5.70 9.38
C PHE A 3 -21.77 -6.79 8.31
N THR A 4 -22.85 -7.48 7.98
CA THR A 4 -22.95 -8.34 6.81
C THR A 4 -23.05 -7.43 5.57
N VAL A 5 -21.91 -6.94 5.11
CA VAL A 5 -21.80 -6.42 3.74
C VAL A 5 -22.10 -7.61 2.81
N ARG A 6 -23.28 -7.59 2.22
CA ARG A 6 -23.78 -8.61 1.30
C ARG A 6 -22.78 -8.77 0.15
N ALA A 7 -22.16 -9.95 0.06
CA ALA A 7 -21.27 -10.29 -1.04
C ALA A 7 -22.03 -10.15 -2.37
N MET A 8 -21.55 -9.27 -3.26
CA MET A 8 -21.96 -9.30 -4.65
C MET A 8 -21.24 -10.48 -5.34
N PRO A 9 -21.94 -11.31 -6.13
CA PRO A 9 -21.33 -12.45 -6.79
C PRO A 9 -20.40 -11.95 -7.91
N HIS A 10 -19.14 -11.72 -7.57
CA HIS A 10 -18.07 -11.48 -8.52
C HIS A 10 -17.57 -12.83 -9.04
N SER A 11 -17.25 -12.91 -10.34
CA SER A 11 -16.50 -14.04 -10.85
C SER A 11 -15.12 -14.09 -10.16
N THR A 12 -14.56 -15.28 -9.98
CA THR A 12 -13.24 -15.47 -9.38
C THR A 12 -12.17 -14.61 -10.06
N LEU A 13 -12.29 -14.43 -11.38
CA LEU A 13 -11.46 -13.52 -12.18
C LEU A 13 -11.51 -12.07 -11.69
N ALA A 14 -12.70 -11.54 -11.41
CA ALA A 14 -12.86 -10.16 -10.94
C ALA A 14 -12.20 -9.96 -9.56
N THR A 15 -12.33 -10.93 -8.65
CA THR A 15 -11.65 -10.87 -7.35
C THR A 15 -10.13 -10.85 -7.50
N LEU A 16 -9.57 -11.70 -8.36
CA LEU A 16 -8.14 -11.71 -8.65
C LEU A 16 -7.67 -10.39 -9.27
N LEU A 17 -8.45 -9.81 -10.19
CA LEU A 17 -8.15 -8.50 -10.77
C LEU A 17 -8.16 -7.39 -9.71
N ILE A 18 -9.13 -7.39 -8.79
CA ILE A 18 -9.19 -6.40 -7.70
C ILE A 18 -7.95 -6.51 -6.80
N LEU A 19 -7.54 -7.74 -6.44
CA LEU A 19 -6.34 -7.96 -5.62
C LEU A 19 -5.06 -7.54 -6.35
N ALA A 20 -4.95 -7.82 -7.65
CA ALA A 20 -3.82 -7.38 -8.47
C ALA A 20 -3.76 -5.85 -8.54
N VAL A 21 -4.89 -5.19 -8.81
CA VAL A 21 -5.00 -3.72 -8.82
C VAL A 21 -4.64 -3.13 -7.47
N TYR A 22 -5.07 -3.75 -6.37
CA TYR A 22 -4.70 -3.34 -5.02
C TYR A 22 -3.18 -3.33 -4.80
N VAL A 23 -2.49 -4.44 -5.11
CA VAL A 23 -1.04 -4.54 -4.94
C VAL A 23 -0.30 -3.57 -5.86
N LEU A 24 -0.69 -3.47 -7.13
CA LEU A 24 -0.05 -2.58 -8.10
C LEU A 24 -0.26 -1.10 -7.75
N THR A 25 -1.46 -0.74 -7.27
CA THR A 25 -1.75 0.62 -6.81
C THR A 25 -0.91 0.96 -5.59
N ALA A 26 -0.82 0.06 -4.61
CA ALA A 26 0.02 0.26 -3.43
C ALA A 26 1.50 0.39 -3.79
N ALA A 27 2.00 -0.45 -4.71
CA ALA A 27 3.36 -0.38 -5.22
C ALA A 27 3.64 0.96 -5.91
N ARG A 28 2.71 1.43 -6.77
CA ARG A 28 2.85 2.70 -7.48
C ARG A 28 2.86 3.89 -6.54
N LEU A 29 1.93 3.94 -5.57
CA LEU A 29 1.88 5.00 -4.57
C LEU A 29 3.17 5.05 -3.74
N THR A 30 3.68 3.89 -3.33
CA THR A 30 4.93 3.78 -2.59
C THR A 30 6.11 4.30 -3.42
N ARG A 31 6.20 3.92 -4.71
CA ARG A 31 7.23 4.40 -5.63
C ARG A 31 7.17 5.91 -5.86
N ILE A 32 5.98 6.49 -5.98
CA ILE A 32 5.80 7.93 -6.18
C ILE A 32 6.39 8.73 -5.02
N VAL A 33 6.20 8.25 -3.79
CA VAL A 33 6.68 8.93 -2.59
C VAL A 33 8.18 8.72 -2.39
N VAL A 34 8.68 7.51 -2.63
CA VAL A 34 10.06 7.15 -2.30
C VAL A 34 11.04 7.52 -3.41
N VAL A 35 10.72 7.21 -4.67
CA VAL A 35 11.68 7.23 -5.79
C VAL A 35 11.38 8.33 -6.80
N ASP A 36 10.12 8.46 -7.25
CA ASP A 36 9.80 9.33 -8.39
C ASP A 36 10.10 10.81 -8.10
N LYS A 37 10.56 11.53 -9.13
CA LYS A 37 10.80 12.98 -9.07
C LYS A 37 9.55 13.80 -8.71
N ILE A 38 8.36 13.26 -8.97
CA ILE A 38 7.09 13.91 -8.62
C ILE A 38 6.98 14.08 -7.10
N GLY A 39 7.49 13.12 -6.31
CA GLY A 39 7.51 13.20 -4.85
C GLY A 39 8.65 14.07 -4.29
N GLU A 40 9.61 14.48 -5.11
CA GLU A 40 10.79 15.23 -4.68
C GLU A 40 10.50 16.51 -3.86
N PRO A 41 9.55 17.39 -4.21
CA PRO A 41 9.23 18.56 -3.39
C PRO A 41 8.70 18.17 -2.00
N ILE A 42 7.89 17.11 -1.91
CA ILE A 42 7.36 16.58 -0.65
C ILE A 42 8.50 16.03 0.20
N ARG A 43 9.41 15.25 -0.40
CA ARG A 43 10.57 14.71 0.31
C ARG A 43 11.46 15.83 0.86
N LYS A 44 11.76 16.85 0.04
CA LYS A 44 12.55 18.02 0.49
C LYS A 44 11.86 18.76 1.63
N ALA A 45 10.54 18.96 1.56
CA ALA A 45 9.78 19.59 2.64
C ALA A 45 9.86 18.79 3.96
N ILE A 46 9.73 17.46 3.89
CA ILE A 46 9.85 16.57 5.06
C ILE A 46 11.28 16.62 5.62
N THR A 47 12.29 16.47 4.78
CA THR A 47 13.69 16.49 5.19
C THR A 47 14.09 17.85 5.79
N ASN A 48 13.62 18.95 5.22
CA ASN A 48 13.88 20.29 5.76
C ASN A 48 13.20 20.53 7.11
N ARG A 49 12.04 19.90 7.34
CA ARG A 49 11.26 20.08 8.57
C ARG A 49 11.72 19.18 9.72
N PHE A 50 12.02 17.91 9.43
CA PHE A 50 12.33 16.91 10.47
C PHE A 50 13.81 16.53 10.51
N GLY A 51 14.59 16.88 9.48
CA GLY A 51 16.00 16.52 9.35
C GLY A 51 16.20 15.17 8.66
N ALA A 52 17.31 15.02 7.93
CA ALA A 52 17.61 13.83 7.14
C ALA A 52 17.77 12.55 7.99
N GLY A 53 18.22 12.67 9.24
CA GLY A 53 18.46 11.55 10.15
C GLY A 53 17.29 11.20 11.08
N SER A 54 16.12 11.83 10.92
CA SER A 54 14.99 11.56 11.81
C SER A 54 14.29 10.24 11.48
N LEU A 55 13.71 9.59 12.50
CA LEU A 55 12.89 8.38 12.29
C LEU A 55 11.70 8.63 11.36
N ILE A 56 11.14 9.84 11.34
CA ILE A 56 10.02 10.21 10.48
C ILE A 56 10.46 10.17 9.01
N THR A 57 11.65 10.71 8.73
CA THR A 57 12.26 10.70 7.41
C THR A 57 12.53 9.27 6.95
N TYR A 58 13.00 8.40 7.85
CA TYR A 58 13.20 6.97 7.56
C TYR A 58 11.86 6.25 7.28
N LEU A 59 10.83 6.50 8.09
CA LEU A 59 9.50 5.88 7.91
C LEU A 59 8.84 6.28 6.59
N ALA A 60 9.03 7.55 6.17
CA ALA A 60 8.45 8.09 4.96
C ALA A 60 9.17 7.66 3.68
N PHE A 61 10.48 7.39 3.75
CA PHE A 61 11.30 7.05 2.58
C PHE A 61 11.71 5.58 2.49
N CYS A 62 11.51 4.78 3.54
CA CYS A 62 11.70 3.34 3.46
C CYS A 62 10.52 2.69 2.71
N PRO A 63 10.75 1.97 1.59
CA PRO A 63 9.67 1.36 0.82
C PRO A 63 8.85 0.34 1.62
N TRP A 64 9.50 -0.39 2.53
CA TRP A 64 8.85 -1.38 3.39
C TRP A 64 7.95 -0.71 4.43
N CYS A 65 8.45 0.34 5.10
CA CYS A 65 7.70 1.06 6.13
C CYS A 65 6.54 1.84 5.53
N LEU A 66 6.77 2.55 4.42
CA LEU A 66 5.71 3.28 3.75
C LEU A 66 4.67 2.33 3.15
N GLY A 67 5.12 1.22 2.54
CA GLY A 67 4.25 0.18 2.01
C GLY A 67 3.28 -0.36 3.04
N TRP A 68 3.72 -0.58 4.29
CA TRP A 68 2.85 -0.96 5.42
C TRP A 68 1.70 0.03 5.64
N TRP A 69 1.96 1.33 5.62
CA TRP A 69 0.91 2.34 5.81
C TRP A 69 0.00 2.49 4.60
N VAL A 70 0.55 2.46 3.38
CA VAL A 70 -0.25 2.55 2.15
C VAL A 70 -1.20 1.36 2.04
N THR A 71 -0.72 0.14 2.32
CA THR A 71 -1.56 -1.06 2.24
C THR A 71 -2.56 -1.11 3.39
N ALA A 72 -2.25 -0.57 4.57
CA ALA A 72 -3.23 -0.42 5.65
C ALA A 72 -4.45 0.39 5.18
N VAL A 73 -4.20 1.55 4.56
CA VAL A 73 -5.27 2.44 4.08
C VAL A 73 -6.10 1.77 2.98
N LEU A 74 -5.47 1.01 2.10
CA LEU A 74 -6.13 0.38 0.96
C LEU A 74 -6.81 -0.96 1.28
N ALA A 75 -6.39 -1.66 2.35
CA ALA A 75 -6.86 -3.02 2.64
C ALA A 75 -8.37 -3.10 2.92
N TRP A 76 -8.90 -2.22 3.78
CA TRP A 76 -10.34 -2.22 4.12
C TRP A 76 -11.25 -1.80 2.96
N PRO A 77 -10.95 -0.71 2.21
CA PRO A 77 -11.69 -0.38 0.99
C PRO A 77 -11.67 -1.52 -0.03
N THR A 78 -10.51 -2.16 -0.21
CA THR A 78 -10.37 -3.30 -1.14
C THR A 78 -11.23 -4.48 -0.69
N ALA A 79 -11.22 -4.81 0.61
CA ALA A 79 -12.08 -5.86 1.16
C ALA A 79 -13.57 -5.54 0.93
N ALA A 80 -13.99 -4.29 1.18
CA ALA A 80 -15.36 -3.86 0.97
C ALA A 80 -15.80 -3.95 -0.51
N VAL A 81 -14.97 -3.48 -1.44
CA VAL A 81 -15.24 -3.52 -2.88
C VAL A 81 -15.27 -4.96 -3.40
N ALA A 82 -14.37 -5.83 -2.92
CA ALA A 82 -14.35 -7.23 -3.29
C ALA A 82 -15.51 -8.05 -2.70
N GLY A 83 -16.35 -7.46 -1.85
CA GLY A 83 -17.39 -8.19 -1.11
C GLY A 83 -16.81 -9.16 -0.08
N LEU A 84 -15.55 -8.97 0.31
CA LEU A 84 -14.89 -9.71 1.36
C LEU A 84 -15.35 -9.16 2.72
N PRO A 85 -15.44 -10.03 3.74
CA PRO A 85 -15.79 -9.57 5.07
C PRO A 85 -14.69 -8.67 5.64
N TRP A 86 -15.04 -7.64 6.42
CA TRP A 86 -14.14 -6.56 6.84
C TRP A 86 -12.83 -7.01 7.53
N TRP A 87 -12.88 -8.11 8.30
CA TRP A 87 -11.72 -8.75 8.94
C TRP A 87 -10.65 -9.25 7.95
N PHE A 88 -10.98 -9.50 6.68
CA PHE A 88 -9.98 -9.81 5.65
C PHE A 88 -9.00 -8.66 5.44
N GLY A 89 -9.38 -7.42 5.76
CA GLY A 89 -8.47 -6.27 5.76
C GLY A 89 -7.22 -6.51 6.61
N PHE A 90 -7.33 -7.21 7.75
CA PHE A 90 -6.19 -7.55 8.60
C PHE A 90 -5.22 -8.53 7.93
N GLY A 91 -5.67 -9.37 6.99
CA GLY A 91 -4.80 -10.25 6.22
C GLY A 91 -4.24 -9.56 4.97
N LEU A 92 -5.07 -8.78 4.27
CA LEU A 92 -4.68 -8.04 3.06
C LEU A 92 -3.60 -6.99 3.35
N TRP A 93 -3.64 -6.38 4.53
CA TRP A 93 -2.67 -5.37 4.95
C TRP A 93 -1.22 -5.89 4.99
N PRO A 94 -0.85 -6.87 5.82
CA PRO A 94 0.51 -7.40 5.88
C PRO A 94 0.90 -8.10 4.59
N ALA A 95 -0.01 -8.86 3.97
CA ALA A 95 0.27 -9.53 2.70
C ALA A 95 0.61 -8.53 1.58
N GLY A 96 -0.19 -7.47 1.45
CA GLY A 96 0.07 -6.39 0.51
C GLY A 96 1.41 -5.70 0.78
N SER A 97 1.72 -5.42 2.06
CA SER A 97 2.97 -4.73 2.43
C SER A 97 4.21 -5.54 2.06
N TYR A 98 4.16 -6.86 2.21
CA TYR A 98 5.26 -7.75 1.85
C TYR A 98 5.50 -7.77 0.33
N LEU A 99 4.42 -7.84 -0.46
CA LEU A 99 4.51 -7.79 -1.92
C LEU A 99 5.06 -6.44 -2.41
N VAL A 100 4.60 -5.32 -1.83
CA VAL A 100 5.12 -3.99 -2.16
C VAL A 100 6.60 -3.87 -1.81
N GLY A 101 7.03 -4.38 -0.66
CA GLY A 101 8.45 -4.40 -0.27
C GLY A 101 9.31 -5.22 -1.21
N LEU A 102 8.83 -6.40 -1.64
CA LEU A 102 9.51 -7.25 -2.61
C LEU A 102 9.63 -6.56 -3.98
N LEU A 103 8.55 -5.94 -4.45
CA LEU A 103 8.52 -5.21 -5.72
C LEU A 103 9.47 -3.99 -5.69
N ALA A 104 9.53 -3.27 -4.57
CA ALA A 104 10.43 -2.14 -4.42
C ALA A 104 11.90 -2.57 -4.42
N ARG A 105 12.23 -3.72 -3.84
CA ARG A 105 13.59 -4.28 -3.87
C ARG A 105 13.99 -4.73 -5.28
N TRP A 106 13.07 -5.35 -6.02
CA TRP A 106 13.32 -5.75 -7.41
C TRP A 106 13.63 -4.56 -8.31
N ASP A 107 12.93 -3.43 -8.13
CA ASP A 107 13.16 -2.19 -8.88
C ASP A 107 14.49 -1.50 -8.53
N SER A 108 15.08 -1.78 -7.35
CA SER A 108 16.38 -1.23 -6.96
C SER A 108 17.59 -2.06 -7.42
N ASP A 109 17.39 -3.34 -7.70
CA ASP A 109 18.46 -4.27 -8.12
C ASP A 109 18.64 -4.30 -9.65
N SER A 110 17.74 -3.67 -10.42
CA SER A 110 17.77 -3.56 -11.89
C SER A 110 18.36 -2.24 -12.37
#